data_AF-A0A223P985-F1
#
_entry.id   AF-A0A223P985-F1
#
_cell.length_a   1.000
_cell.length_b   1.000
_cell.length_c   1.000
_cell.angle_alpha   90.00
_cell.angle_beta   90.00
_cell.angle_gamma   90.00
#
_symmetry.space_group_name_H-M   'P 1'
#
loop_
_entity.id
_entity.type
_entity.pdbx_description
1 polymer ?
#
loop_
_entity_poly.entity_id
_entity_poly.type
_entity_poly.pdbx_seq_one_letter_code
_entity_poly.pdbx_strand_id
1 'polypeptide(L)'
;MTSKNPTPVANLSYREKLKDPKWKKVRDQIILDRGRICECCGIQGTHHPTGKPVQYEVHHGYYVYWKQPWEYEEETLWVVCDICHDKVHDSLAILQREIGMLDPIALNVQAKEVQAIKDAEIRLYLEELHSSQAMELQEALKDEYEDQLERHQYIEVVVYSSDELGPSGCQDLCDKLDQQFPGIRIIQVEDGPDCLWQVIGDPLARSDVVEEVTTWLRQNARQ
;
A
#
# COMPACT_ATOMS: atom_id res chain seq x y z
N MET A 1 28.32 37.43 -12.81
CA MET A 1 27.74 36.48 -11.84
C MET A 1 27.20 35.31 -12.64
N THR A 2 28.02 34.28 -12.88
CA THR A 2 27.63 33.12 -13.68
C THR A 2 26.88 32.14 -12.80
N SER A 3 25.60 31.94 -13.13
CA SER A 3 24.73 30.89 -12.60
C SER A 3 25.42 29.53 -12.76
N LYS A 4 25.76 28.88 -11.63
CA LYS A 4 26.14 27.48 -11.64
C LYS A 4 24.86 26.66 -11.71
N ASN A 5 24.55 26.13 -12.90
CA ASN A 5 23.58 25.05 -13.01
C ASN A 5 24.02 23.91 -12.09
N PRO A 6 23.15 23.39 -11.21
CA PRO A 6 23.50 22.26 -10.36
C PRO A 6 23.78 21.04 -11.24
N THR A 7 24.94 20.42 -11.00
CA THR A 7 25.36 19.17 -11.64
C THR A 7 24.29 18.09 -11.42
N PRO A 8 24.01 17.23 -12.42
CA PRO A 8 23.08 16.12 -12.24
C PRO A 8 23.62 15.21 -11.15
N VAL A 9 22.82 14.97 -10.11
CA VAL A 9 23.19 14.03 -9.04
C VAL A 9 23.38 12.67 -9.68
N ALA A 10 24.60 12.13 -9.60
CA ALA A 10 24.92 10.82 -10.15
C ALA A 10 23.97 9.77 -9.57
N ASN A 11 23.40 8.93 -10.44
CA ASN A 11 22.46 7.88 -10.07
C ASN A 11 23.22 6.74 -9.38
N LEU A 12 23.50 6.90 -8.08
CA LEU A 12 24.21 5.91 -7.26
C LEU A 12 23.40 4.62 -7.15
N SER A 13 24.08 3.48 -7.13
CA SER A 13 23.44 2.20 -6.80
C SER A 13 22.85 2.23 -5.39
N TYR A 14 21.82 1.43 -5.13
CA TYR A 14 21.20 1.38 -3.79
C TYR A 14 22.22 1.09 -2.69
N ARG A 15 23.16 0.16 -2.95
CA ARG A 15 24.26 -0.18 -2.04
C ARG A 15 25.19 1.01 -1.75
N GLU A 16 25.39 1.91 -2.70
CA GLU A 16 26.17 3.13 -2.49
C GLU A 16 25.40 4.17 -1.67
N LYS A 17 24.07 4.26 -1.86
CA LYS A 17 23.20 5.12 -1.03
C LYS A 17 23.26 4.72 0.45
N LEU A 18 23.44 3.44 0.78
CA LEU A 18 23.65 2.98 2.16
C LEU A 18 24.99 3.44 2.78
N LYS A 19 25.89 4.05 2.01
CA LYS A 19 27.12 4.66 2.55
C LYS A 19 26.92 6.12 2.94
N ASP A 20 25.80 6.73 2.54
CA ASP A 20 25.48 8.12 2.79
C ASP A 20 25.41 8.42 4.31
N PRO A 21 25.98 9.55 4.77
CA PRO A 21 25.90 9.94 6.18
C PRO A 21 24.48 10.04 6.74
N LYS A 22 23.49 10.41 5.91
CA LYS A 22 22.07 10.48 6.31
C LYS A 22 21.57 9.09 6.71
N TRP A 23 21.82 8.09 5.87
CA TRP A 23 21.43 6.72 6.18
C TRP A 23 22.13 6.21 7.43
N LYS A 24 23.45 6.41 7.54
CA LYS A 24 24.21 5.98 8.73
C LYS A 24 23.64 6.58 10.01
N LYS A 25 23.31 7.88 9.98
CA LYS A 25 22.70 8.57 11.12
C LYS A 25 21.34 7.95 11.49
N VAL A 26 20.44 7.77 10.52
CA VAL A 26 19.10 7.17 10.76
C VAL A 26 19.23 5.74 11.28
N ARG A 27 20.04 4.92 10.61
CA ARG A 27 20.30 3.53 11.00
C ARG A 27 20.83 3.43 12.43
N ASP A 28 21.86 4.20 12.76
CA ASP A 28 22.48 4.14 14.08
C ASP A 28 21.51 4.63 15.18
N GLN A 29 20.69 5.65 14.87
CA GLN A 29 19.66 6.16 15.78
C GLN A 29 18.59 5.09 16.08
N ILE A 30 18.02 4.47 15.05
CA ILE A 30 17.00 3.40 15.20
C ILE A 30 17.55 2.22 16.02
N ILE A 31 18.79 1.78 15.73
CA ILE A 31 19.44 0.70 16.48
C ILE A 31 19.61 1.06 17.96
N LEU A 32 19.94 2.31 18.26
CA LEU A 32 20.09 2.80 19.64
C LEU A 32 18.74 2.91 20.36
N ASP A 33 17.74 3.51 19.72
CA ASP A 33 16.41 3.73 20.31
C ASP A 33 15.70 2.42 20.61
N ARG A 34 15.90 1.40 19.78
CA ARG A 34 15.39 0.04 20.00
C ARG A 34 16.28 -0.83 20.88
N GLY A 35 17.29 -0.26 21.55
CA GLY A 35 18.07 -0.94 22.59
C GLY A 35 19.01 -2.04 22.09
N ARG A 36 19.40 -2.03 20.81
CA ARG A 36 20.25 -3.05 20.18
C ARG A 36 19.76 -4.48 20.43
N ILE A 37 18.48 -4.70 20.17
CA ILE A 37 17.86 -6.03 20.20
C ILE A 37 17.39 -6.40 18.80
N CYS A 38 17.57 -7.66 18.41
CA CYS A 38 16.99 -8.15 17.16
C CYS A 38 15.49 -8.34 17.36
N GLU A 39 14.66 -7.66 16.58
CA GLU A 39 13.20 -7.74 16.66
C GLU A 39 12.65 -9.05 16.09
N CYS A 40 13.47 -9.83 15.38
CA CYS A 40 13.09 -11.15 14.87
C CYS A 40 13.35 -12.28 15.88
N CYS A 41 14.50 -12.28 16.57
CA CYS A 41 14.88 -13.39 17.46
C CYS A 41 15.11 -13.00 18.92
N GLY A 42 14.94 -11.72 19.26
CA GLY A 42 15.15 -11.19 20.60
C GLY A 42 16.61 -11.13 21.05
N ILE A 43 17.59 -11.41 20.18
CA ILE A 43 18.98 -11.44 20.62
C ILE A 43 19.49 -10.05 20.99
N GLN A 44 20.00 -9.93 22.21
CA GLN A 44 20.65 -8.75 22.74
C GLN A 44 22.05 -9.12 23.22
N GLY A 45 23.08 -8.43 22.73
CA GLY A 45 24.45 -8.63 23.19
C GLY A 45 25.48 -8.65 22.07
N THR A 46 26.66 -9.18 22.38
CA THR A 46 27.80 -9.15 21.47
C THR A 46 28.00 -10.43 20.67
N HIS A 47 27.38 -11.54 21.07
CA HIS A 47 27.58 -12.85 20.43
C HIS A 47 26.28 -13.62 20.26
N HIS A 48 26.15 -14.29 19.11
CA HIS A 48 25.12 -15.29 18.83
C HIS A 48 25.31 -16.54 19.70
N PRO A 49 24.27 -17.37 19.88
CA PRO A 49 24.40 -18.70 20.50
C PRO A 49 25.42 -19.60 19.78
N THR A 50 25.71 -19.30 18.51
CA THR A 50 26.74 -19.96 17.70
C THR A 50 28.17 -19.52 18.02
N GLY A 51 28.35 -18.52 18.90
CA GLY A 51 29.64 -17.94 19.27
C GLY A 51 30.16 -16.85 18.33
N LYS A 52 29.43 -16.50 17.26
CA LYS A 52 29.82 -15.42 16.33
C LYS A 52 29.42 -14.05 16.87
N PRO A 53 30.17 -12.96 16.59
CA PRO A 53 29.74 -11.62 16.96
C PRO A 53 28.40 -11.24 16.33
N VAL A 54 27.52 -10.58 17.08
CA VAL A 54 26.27 -10.04 16.54
C VAL A 54 26.56 -8.72 15.81
N GLN A 55 26.07 -8.61 14.58
CA GLN A 55 25.99 -7.33 13.87
C GLN A 55 24.53 -6.95 13.74
N TYR A 56 24.16 -5.76 14.21
CA TYR A 56 22.82 -5.22 14.08
C TYR A 56 22.73 -4.38 12.80
N GLU A 57 21.72 -4.65 12.00
CA GLU A 57 21.40 -3.98 10.74
C GLU A 57 19.96 -3.45 10.84
N VAL A 58 19.63 -2.45 10.03
CA VAL A 58 18.25 -2.01 9.84
C VAL A 58 17.75 -2.57 8.51
N HIS A 59 16.70 -3.39 8.58
CA HIS A 59 16.02 -3.99 7.44
C HIS A 59 14.85 -3.10 7.01
N HIS A 60 14.79 -2.76 5.72
CA HIS A 60 13.61 -2.16 5.11
C HIS A 60 12.55 -3.22 4.86
N GLY A 61 11.35 -3.08 5.44
CA GLY A 61 10.24 -4.03 5.26
C GLY A 61 9.68 -4.06 3.83
N TYR A 62 9.94 -3.01 3.03
CA TYR A 62 9.62 -2.97 1.61
C TYR A 62 10.57 -2.01 0.89
N TYR A 63 10.60 -2.07 -0.45
CA TYR A 63 11.44 -1.21 -1.27
C TYR A 63 10.61 -0.49 -2.34
N VAL A 64 10.75 0.83 -2.41
CA VAL A 64 10.18 1.70 -3.44
C VAL A 64 11.31 2.34 -4.23
N TYR A 65 11.27 2.20 -5.56
CA TYR A 65 12.37 2.56 -6.46
C TYR A 65 12.87 4.02 -6.29
N TRP A 66 11.96 4.96 -6.04
CA TRP A 66 12.30 6.38 -5.90
C TRP A 66 12.63 6.82 -4.47
N LYS A 67 12.35 6.00 -3.44
CA LYS A 67 12.68 6.33 -2.05
C LYS A 67 14.17 6.10 -1.78
N GLN A 68 14.79 7.06 -1.10
CA GLN A 68 16.12 6.90 -0.52
C GLN A 68 16.04 6.07 0.77
N PRO A 69 17.14 5.43 1.22
CA PRO A 69 17.11 4.56 2.40
C PRO A 69 16.60 5.23 3.70
N TRP A 70 16.76 6.54 3.84
CA TRP A 70 16.31 7.33 5.01
C TRP A 70 14.91 7.95 4.85
N GLU A 71 14.19 7.68 3.76
CA GLU A 71 12.85 8.24 3.47
C GLU A 71 11.71 7.27 3.78
N TYR A 72 12.03 6.13 4.41
CA TYR A 72 11.04 5.16 4.85
C TYR A 72 10.51 5.53 6.22
N GLU A 73 9.23 5.21 6.44
CA GLU A 73 8.54 5.34 7.72
C GLU A 73 9.21 4.44 8.76
N GLU A 74 9.37 4.93 9.99
CA GLU A 74 10.17 4.24 11.01
C GLU A 74 9.59 2.87 11.37
N GLU A 75 8.27 2.73 11.33
CA GLU A 75 7.51 1.49 11.59
C GLU A 75 7.80 0.40 10.56
N THR A 76 8.37 0.77 9.41
CA THR A 76 8.70 -0.14 8.31
C THR A 76 10.17 -0.53 8.33
N LEU A 77 10.95 0.04 9.24
CA LEU A 77 12.36 -0.25 9.47
C LEU A 77 12.47 -1.17 10.68
N TRP A 78 13.25 -2.24 10.59
CA TRP A 78 13.40 -3.25 11.64
C TRP A 78 14.85 -3.46 12.03
N VAL A 79 15.18 -3.44 13.31
CA VAL A 79 16.49 -3.80 13.84
C VAL A 79 16.59 -5.32 13.90
N VAL A 80 17.48 -5.88 13.09
CA VAL A 80 17.70 -7.32 13.01
C VAL A 80 19.19 -7.64 13.12
N CYS A 81 19.51 -8.83 13.63
CA CYS A 81 20.88 -9.32 13.53
C CYS A 81 21.18 -9.80 12.10
N ASP A 82 22.46 -9.84 11.73
CA ASP A 82 22.96 -10.37 10.46
C ASP A 82 22.32 -11.71 10.04
N ILE A 83 22.22 -12.67 10.97
CA ILE A 83 21.60 -13.98 10.68
C ILE A 83 20.11 -13.85 10.35
N CYS A 84 19.37 -13.03 11.10
CA CYS A 84 17.95 -12.82 10.83
C CYS A 84 17.74 -11.98 9.58
N HIS A 85 18.61 -11.02 9.32
CA HIS A 85 18.57 -10.20 8.11
C HIS A 85 18.64 -11.06 6.84
N ASP A 86 19.60 -11.99 6.77
CA ASP A 86 19.72 -12.92 5.64
C ASP A 86 18.47 -13.81 5.49
N LYS A 87 17.94 -14.34 6.60
CA LYS A 87 16.71 -15.15 6.58
C LYS A 87 15.49 -14.38 6.09
N VAL A 88 15.38 -13.10 6.43
CA VAL A 88 14.28 -12.26 5.93
C VAL A 88 14.43 -12.06 4.42
N HIS A 89 15.64 -11.82 3.90
CA HIS A 89 15.87 -11.78 2.45
C HIS A 89 15.51 -13.09 1.76
N ASP A 90 15.89 -14.24 2.33
CA ASP A 90 15.53 -15.56 1.80
C ASP A 90 14.00 -15.74 1.77
N SER A 91 13.32 -15.35 2.85
CA SER A 91 11.86 -15.46 2.96
C SER A 91 11.15 -14.54 1.95
N LEU A 92 11.62 -13.29 1.80
CA LEU A 92 11.10 -12.36 0.81
C LEU A 92 11.32 -12.86 -0.62
N ALA A 93 12.46 -13.48 -0.92
CA ALA A 93 12.71 -14.05 -2.24
C ALA A 93 11.74 -15.19 -2.57
N ILE A 94 11.41 -16.05 -1.58
CA ILE A 94 10.39 -17.09 -1.73
C ILE A 94 9.03 -16.45 -1.98
N LEU A 95 8.61 -15.49 -1.15
CA LEU A 95 7.32 -14.83 -1.30
C LEU A 95 7.20 -14.12 -2.66
N GLN A 96 8.22 -13.38 -3.09
CA GLN A 96 8.25 -12.72 -4.40
C GLN A 96 8.11 -13.71 -5.55
N ARG A 97 8.77 -14.88 -5.45
CA ARG A 97 8.65 -15.94 -6.45
C ARG A 97 7.23 -16.49 -6.51
N GLU A 98 6.65 -16.83 -5.36
CA GLU A 98 5.30 -17.40 -5.31
C GLU A 98 4.25 -16.37 -5.77
N ILE A 99 4.38 -15.10 -5.36
CA ILE A 99 3.56 -13.99 -5.85
C ILE A 99 3.65 -13.86 -7.37
N GLY A 100 4.86 -13.95 -7.94
CA GLY A 100 5.06 -13.88 -9.39
C GLY A 100 4.45 -15.04 -10.18
N MET A 101 4.05 -16.13 -9.52
CA MET A 101 3.36 -17.28 -10.13
C MET A 101 1.83 -17.17 -10.01
N LEU A 102 1.31 -16.22 -9.24
CA LEU A 102 -0.13 -16.01 -9.13
C LEU A 102 -0.68 -15.34 -10.39
N ASP A 103 -1.88 -15.76 -10.79
CA ASP A 103 -2.68 -15.01 -11.76
C ASP A 103 -2.97 -13.60 -11.20
N PRO A 104 -2.95 -12.53 -12.01
CA PRO A 104 -3.20 -11.17 -11.53
C PRO A 104 -4.52 -10.99 -10.78
N ILE A 105 -5.58 -11.72 -11.14
CA ILE A 105 -6.86 -11.68 -10.41
C ILE A 105 -6.69 -12.31 -9.04
N ALA A 106 -6.01 -13.46 -8.96
CA ALA A 106 -5.71 -14.12 -7.68
C ALA A 106 -4.84 -13.22 -6.78
N LEU A 107 -3.85 -12.53 -7.34
CA LEU A 107 -3.02 -11.58 -6.60
C LEU A 107 -3.85 -10.44 -5.99
N ASN A 108 -4.77 -9.86 -6.75
CA ASN A 108 -5.65 -8.79 -6.26
C ASN A 108 -6.56 -9.25 -5.11
N VAL A 109 -7.07 -10.49 -5.17
CA VAL A 109 -7.87 -11.07 -4.08
C VAL A 109 -7.00 -11.26 -2.83
N GLN A 110 -5.80 -11.84 -2.97
CA GLN A 110 -4.88 -12.06 -1.86
C GLN A 110 -4.40 -10.74 -1.24
N ALA A 111 -4.17 -9.69 -2.04
CA ALA A 111 -3.77 -8.39 -1.52
C ALA A 111 -4.84 -7.78 -0.58
N LYS A 112 -6.13 -7.95 -0.91
CA LYS A 112 -7.24 -7.52 -0.04
C LYS A 112 -7.27 -8.31 1.27
N GLU A 113 -7.01 -9.61 1.22
CA GLU A 113 -6.93 -10.46 2.43
C GLU A 113 -5.77 -10.03 3.34
N VAL A 114 -4.59 -9.77 2.77
CA VAL A 114 -3.43 -9.28 3.54
C VAL A 114 -3.72 -7.93 4.18
N GLN A 115 -4.37 -7.01 3.46
CA GLN A 115 -4.79 -5.73 4.01
C GLN A 115 -5.79 -5.91 5.17
N ALA A 116 -6.78 -6.80 5.01
CA ALA A 116 -7.76 -7.08 6.05
C ALA A 116 -7.12 -7.70 7.31
N ILE A 117 -6.11 -8.55 7.16
CA ILE A 117 -5.34 -9.10 8.30
C ILE A 117 -4.60 -7.98 9.03
N LYS A 118 -3.93 -7.08 8.30
CA LYS A 118 -3.25 -5.92 8.88
C LYS A 118 -4.22 -5.03 9.65
N ASP A 119 -5.39 -4.75 9.08
CA ASP A 119 -6.42 -3.93 9.71
C ASP A 119 -6.98 -4.60 10.98
N ALA A 120 -7.16 -5.93 10.95
CA ALA A 120 -7.58 -6.69 12.12
C ALA A 120 -6.52 -6.72 13.23
N GLU A 121 -5.23 -6.82 12.89
CA GLU A 121 -4.12 -6.78 13.84
C GLU A 121 -4.04 -5.41 14.53
N ILE A 122 -4.15 -4.32 13.75
CA ILE A 122 -4.24 -2.95 14.28
C ILE A 122 -5.42 -2.84 15.25
N ARG A 123 -6.59 -3.37 14.88
CA ARG A 123 -7.77 -3.36 15.74
C ARG A 123 -7.54 -4.08 17.07
N LEU A 124 -6.94 -5.27 17.05
CA LEU A 124 -6.62 -6.03 18.28
C LEU A 124 -5.62 -5.26 19.15
N TYR A 125 -4.60 -4.65 18.54
CA TYR A 125 -3.62 -3.83 19.25
C TYR A 125 -4.27 -2.60 19.91
N LEU A 126 -5.18 -1.92 19.21
CA LEU A 126 -5.97 -0.81 19.77
C LEU A 126 -6.86 -1.30 20.94
N GLU A 127 -7.52 -2.45 20.78
CA GLU A 127 -8.35 -3.07 21.83
C GLU A 127 -7.52 -3.47 23.08
N GLU A 128 -6.27 -3.90 22.91
CA GLU A 128 -5.34 -4.13 24.03
C GLU A 128 -4.86 -2.82 24.69
N LEU A 129 -4.59 -1.78 23.89
CA LEU A 129 -4.27 -0.42 24.37
C LEU A 129 -5.43 0.23 25.12
N HIS A 130 -6.68 -0.13 24.83
CA HIS A 130 -7.85 0.27 25.60
C HIS A 130 -7.77 -0.15 27.09
N SER A 131 -6.87 -1.08 27.45
CA SER A 131 -6.67 -1.52 28.83
C SER A 131 -5.70 -0.64 29.65
N SER A 132 -4.96 0.29 29.04
CA SER A 132 -4.09 1.21 29.79
C SER A 132 -3.83 2.53 29.07
N GLN A 133 -4.51 3.59 29.52
CA GLN A 133 -4.23 5.01 29.20
C GLN A 133 -4.30 5.41 27.71
N ALA A 134 -5.50 5.47 27.11
CA ALA A 134 -5.60 5.79 25.67
C ALA A 134 -6.90 6.53 25.25
N MET A 135 -7.32 7.60 25.91
CA MET A 135 -8.54 8.33 25.48
C MET A 135 -8.27 9.49 24.51
N GLU A 136 -7.14 10.20 24.62
CA GLU A 136 -6.82 11.34 23.74
C GLU A 136 -6.15 10.92 22.42
N LEU A 137 -5.41 9.81 22.40
CA LEU A 137 -4.84 9.25 21.16
C LEU A 137 -5.90 8.58 20.27
N GLN A 138 -7.00 8.15 20.88
CA GLN A 138 -8.11 7.43 20.24
C GLN A 138 -8.85 8.28 19.21
N GLU A 139 -9.10 9.56 19.51
CA GLU A 139 -9.92 10.41 18.64
C GLU A 139 -9.14 10.80 17.37
N ALA A 140 -7.85 11.10 17.51
CA ALA A 140 -6.98 11.40 16.38
C ALA A 140 -6.75 10.20 15.43
N LEU A 141 -6.55 9.00 15.98
CA LEU A 141 -6.32 7.79 15.17
C LEU A 141 -7.61 7.25 14.53
N LYS A 142 -8.75 7.41 15.21
CA LYS A 142 -10.05 7.01 14.66
C LYS A 142 -10.42 7.86 13.44
N ASP A 143 -10.23 9.17 13.52
CA ASP A 143 -10.53 10.08 12.41
C ASP A 143 -9.63 9.80 11.20
N GLU A 144 -8.35 9.52 11.42
CA GLU A 144 -7.41 9.16 10.35
C GLU A 144 -7.73 7.78 9.73
N TYR A 145 -8.16 6.81 10.55
CA TYR A 145 -8.55 5.47 10.09
C TYR A 145 -9.88 5.48 9.31
N GLU A 146 -10.87 6.26 9.76
CA GLU A 146 -12.14 6.43 9.03
C GLU A 146 -11.91 7.14 7.68
N ASP A 147 -11.05 8.17 7.61
CA ASP A 147 -10.68 8.83 6.34
C ASP A 147 -9.89 7.89 5.40
N GLN A 148 -9.04 7.00 5.93
CA GLN A 148 -8.35 6.00 5.11
C GLN A 148 -9.29 4.89 4.61
N LEU A 149 -10.22 4.43 5.43
CA LEU A 149 -11.25 3.46 5.04
C LEU A 149 -12.16 4.01 3.95
N GLU A 150 -12.59 5.27 4.05
CA GLU A 150 -13.39 5.91 3.00
C GLU A 150 -12.63 6.01 1.68
N ARG A 151 -11.30 6.22 1.70
CA ARG A 151 -10.49 6.34 0.47
C ARG A 151 -10.18 5.02 -0.24
N HIS A 152 -10.15 3.90 0.48
CA HIS A 152 -9.67 2.61 -0.06
C HIS A 152 -10.78 1.60 -0.39
N GLN A 153 -12.04 1.99 -0.28
CA GLN A 153 -13.18 1.05 -0.39
C GLN A 153 -13.82 0.97 -1.78
N TYR A 154 -13.31 1.62 -2.82
CA TYR A 154 -14.00 1.64 -4.11
C TYR A 154 -13.52 0.57 -5.09
N ILE A 155 -14.46 -0.10 -5.75
CA ILE A 155 -14.17 -0.87 -6.97
C ILE A 155 -14.14 0.10 -8.13
N GLU A 156 -13.00 0.16 -8.83
CA GLU A 156 -12.81 0.98 -10.02
C GLU A 156 -13.15 0.17 -11.27
N VAL A 157 -14.24 0.52 -11.96
CA VAL A 157 -14.57 -0.08 -13.29
C VAL A 157 -14.58 1.03 -14.33
N VAL A 158 -13.63 0.98 -15.26
CA VAL A 158 -13.54 1.94 -16.37
C VAL A 158 -14.38 1.44 -17.54
N VAL A 159 -15.33 2.26 -17.99
CA VAL A 159 -16.26 1.93 -19.09
C VAL A 159 -16.04 2.90 -20.23
N TYR A 160 -15.72 2.35 -21.40
CA TYR A 160 -15.50 3.10 -22.64
C TYR A 160 -16.81 3.16 -23.43
N SER A 161 -17.31 4.37 -23.68
CA SER A 161 -18.37 4.60 -24.66
C SER A 161 -17.71 4.89 -26.00
N SER A 162 -18.12 4.21 -27.08
CA SER A 162 -17.82 4.67 -28.43
C SER A 162 -18.56 5.98 -28.72
N ASP A 163 -18.06 6.77 -29.67
CA ASP A 163 -18.48 8.12 -30.12
C ASP A 163 -20.00 8.39 -30.34
N GLU A 164 -20.90 7.45 -30.07
CA GLU A 164 -22.31 7.51 -30.45
C GLU A 164 -23.24 8.08 -29.37
N LEU A 165 -22.82 8.10 -28.09
CA LEU A 165 -23.60 8.68 -27.01
C LEU A 165 -23.22 10.15 -26.79
N GLY A 166 -24.04 11.06 -27.34
CA GLY A 166 -23.92 12.49 -27.01
C GLY A 166 -24.17 12.77 -25.51
N PRO A 167 -23.83 13.98 -25.01
CA PRO A 167 -23.88 14.31 -23.57
C PRO A 167 -25.21 13.99 -22.86
N SER A 168 -26.33 14.12 -23.56
CA SER A 168 -27.67 13.80 -23.02
C SER A 168 -27.93 12.30 -22.88
N GLY A 169 -27.33 11.45 -23.74
CA GLY A 169 -27.46 9.99 -23.64
C GLY A 169 -26.66 9.44 -22.46
N CYS A 170 -25.54 10.08 -22.15
CA CYS A 170 -24.70 9.73 -21.00
C CYS A 170 -25.39 9.96 -19.66
N GLN A 171 -26.09 11.09 -19.49
CA GLN A 171 -26.85 11.37 -18.27
C GLN A 171 -28.00 10.39 -18.08
N ASP A 172 -28.76 10.08 -19.13
CA ASP A 172 -29.85 9.09 -19.08
C ASP A 172 -29.34 7.69 -18.72
N LEU A 173 -28.15 7.30 -19.21
CA LEU A 173 -27.52 6.04 -18.84
C LEU A 173 -27.11 6.03 -17.35
N CYS A 174 -26.58 7.14 -16.83
CA CYS A 174 -26.24 7.27 -15.41
C CYS A 174 -27.48 7.17 -14.51
N ASP A 175 -28.57 7.87 -14.87
CA ASP A 175 -29.81 7.87 -14.11
C ASP A 175 -30.45 6.47 -14.07
N LYS A 176 -30.43 5.76 -15.21
CA LYS A 176 -30.88 4.36 -15.30
C LYS A 176 -30.02 3.40 -14.47
N LEU A 177 -28.70 3.66 -14.41
CA LEU A 177 -27.78 2.87 -13.61
C LEU A 177 -28.00 3.06 -12.11
N ASP A 178 -28.14 4.28 -11.65
CA ASP A 178 -28.41 4.58 -10.23
C ASP A 178 -29.77 4.00 -9.80
N GLN A 179 -30.77 4.03 -10.69
CA GLN A 179 -32.06 3.39 -10.44
C GLN A 179 -31.95 1.85 -10.35
N GLN A 180 -31.15 1.23 -11.21
CA GLN A 180 -31.00 -0.22 -11.28
C GLN A 180 -30.06 -0.78 -10.21
N PHE A 181 -29.04 -0.01 -9.81
CA PHE A 181 -27.98 -0.39 -8.88
C PHE A 181 -27.75 0.73 -7.84
N PRO A 182 -28.70 0.94 -6.91
CA PRO A 182 -28.60 2.00 -5.91
C PRO A 182 -27.36 1.82 -5.03
N GLY A 183 -26.55 2.86 -4.91
CA GLY A 183 -25.29 2.85 -4.15
C GLY A 183 -24.02 2.75 -5.00
N ILE A 184 -24.15 2.61 -6.32
CA ILE A 184 -23.04 2.71 -7.27
C ILE A 184 -22.98 4.14 -7.81
N ARG A 185 -21.85 4.83 -7.62
CA ARG A 185 -21.61 6.16 -8.20
C ARG A 185 -20.80 6.04 -9.49
N ILE A 186 -21.11 6.83 -10.49
CA ILE A 186 -20.29 6.95 -11.70
C ILE A 186 -19.68 8.34 -11.71
N ILE A 187 -18.37 8.42 -11.91
CA ILE A 187 -17.63 9.66 -12.08
C ILE A 187 -17.15 9.72 -13.53
N GLN A 188 -17.41 10.83 -14.19
CA GLN A 188 -16.81 11.12 -15.49
C GLN A 188 -15.34 11.49 -15.28
N VAL A 189 -14.42 10.80 -15.96
CA VAL A 189 -12.98 10.96 -15.73
C VAL A 189 -12.37 12.00 -16.66
N GLU A 190 -12.86 12.09 -17.91
CA GLU A 190 -12.36 13.05 -18.89
C GLU A 190 -13.50 13.63 -19.74
N ASP A 191 -13.41 14.93 -20.02
CA ASP A 191 -14.22 15.61 -21.03
C ASP A 191 -13.53 15.43 -22.40
N GLY A 192 -14.02 14.48 -23.20
CA GLY A 192 -13.50 14.16 -24.52
C GLY A 192 -14.54 13.53 -25.44
N PRO A 193 -14.28 13.43 -26.76
CA PRO A 193 -15.17 12.74 -27.71
C PRO A 193 -15.36 11.27 -27.32
N ASP A 194 -14.31 10.66 -26.77
CA ASP A 194 -14.36 9.40 -26.06
C ASP A 194 -14.72 9.67 -24.59
N CYS A 195 -15.99 9.49 -24.21
CA CYS A 195 -16.39 9.64 -22.81
C CYS A 195 -15.81 8.48 -21.99
N LEU A 196 -14.83 8.78 -21.14
CA LEU A 196 -14.25 7.84 -20.18
C LEU A 196 -15.02 7.90 -18.85
N TRP A 197 -15.69 6.81 -18.50
CA TRP A 197 -16.45 6.71 -17.27
C TRP A 197 -15.75 5.81 -16.26
N GLN A 198 -15.74 6.22 -15.00
CA GLN A 198 -15.26 5.43 -13.87
C GLN A 198 -16.45 5.13 -12.97
N VAL A 199 -16.80 3.85 -12.87
CA VAL A 199 -17.81 3.37 -11.93
C VAL A 199 -17.10 3.09 -10.61
N ILE A 200 -17.68 3.60 -9.53
CA ILE A 200 -17.23 3.57 -8.15
C ILE A 200 -18.35 2.91 -7.33
N GLY A 201 -18.18 1.65 -6.94
CA GLY A 201 -19.16 0.88 -6.17
C GLY A 201 -18.76 0.64 -4.71
N ASP A 202 -19.76 0.45 -3.84
CA ASP A 202 -19.61 -0.07 -2.46
C ASP A 202 -18.98 -1.48 -2.50
N PRO A 203 -17.91 -1.75 -1.72
CA PRO A 203 -17.20 -3.03 -1.76
C PRO A 203 -17.99 -4.20 -1.15
N LEU A 204 -19.09 -3.95 -0.44
CA LEU A 204 -20.04 -4.97 -0.01
C LEU A 204 -20.97 -5.43 -1.17
N ALA A 205 -20.97 -4.71 -2.29
CA ALA A 205 -21.55 -5.21 -3.53
C ALA A 205 -20.73 -6.41 -3.98
N ARG A 206 -21.32 -7.60 -3.81
CA ARG A 206 -20.72 -8.89 -4.16
C ARG A 206 -20.16 -8.87 -5.60
N SER A 207 -19.15 -9.69 -5.89
CA SER A 207 -18.47 -9.73 -7.20
C SER A 207 -19.39 -9.96 -8.40
N ASP A 208 -20.55 -10.59 -8.19
CA ASP A 208 -21.62 -10.75 -9.19
C ASP A 208 -22.22 -9.41 -9.64
N VAL A 209 -22.24 -8.39 -8.78
CA VAL A 209 -22.76 -7.05 -9.12
C VAL A 209 -21.89 -6.36 -10.18
N VAL A 210 -20.56 -6.54 -10.14
CA VAL A 210 -19.65 -5.95 -11.15
C VAL A 210 -19.91 -6.54 -12.54
N GLU A 211 -20.11 -7.85 -12.61
CA GLU A 211 -20.41 -8.55 -13.87
C GLU A 211 -21.82 -8.20 -14.38
N GLU A 212 -22.80 -8.07 -13.49
CA GLU A 212 -24.16 -7.61 -13.80
C GLU A 212 -24.18 -6.16 -14.33
N VAL A 213 -23.49 -5.24 -13.65
CA VAL A 213 -23.35 -3.83 -14.07
C VAL A 213 -22.67 -3.73 -15.42
N THR A 214 -21.57 -4.47 -15.62
CA THR A 214 -20.84 -4.49 -16.89
C THR A 214 -21.70 -5.05 -18.04
N THR A 215 -22.46 -6.11 -17.77
CA THR A 215 -23.35 -6.73 -18.75
C THR A 215 -24.52 -5.79 -19.09
N TRP A 216 -25.12 -5.16 -18.08
CA TRP A 216 -26.19 -4.18 -18.24
C TRP A 216 -25.72 -2.98 -19.08
N LEU A 217 -24.53 -2.45 -18.80
CA LEU A 217 -23.92 -1.35 -19.55
C LEU A 217 -23.74 -1.71 -21.03
N ARG A 218 -23.23 -2.91 -21.33
CA ARG A 218 -23.05 -3.37 -22.73
C ARG A 218 -24.36 -3.53 -23.49
N GLN A 219 -25.46 -3.85 -22.80
CA GLN A 219 -26.78 -4.00 -23.42
C GLN A 219 -27.48 -2.66 -23.67
N ASN A 220 -27.29 -1.70 -22.76
CA ASN A 220 -27.98 -0.40 -22.82
C ASN A 220 -27.19 0.68 -23.55
N ALA A 221 -25.87 0.56 -23.68
CA ALA A 221 -25.05 1.48 -24.47
C ALA A 221 -25.17 1.27 -26.00
N ARG A 222 -25.88 0.23 -26.46
CA ARG A 222 -26.08 -0.11 -27.89
C ARG A 222 -27.46 0.25 -28.44
N GLN A 223 -28.32 0.86 -27.63
CA GLN A 223 -29.69 1.29 -28.02
C GLN A 223 -29.74 2.79 -28.21
#